data_AF-R6A1V4-F1
#
_entry.id   AF-R6A1V4-F1
#
_cell.length_a   1.000
_cell.length_b   1.000
_cell.length_c   1.000
_cell.angle_alpha   90.00
_cell.angle_beta   90.00
_cell.angle_gamma   90.00
#
_symmetry.space_group_name_H-M   'P 1'
#
loop_
_entity.id
_entity.type
_entity.pdbx_description
1 polymer ?
#
loop_
_entity_poly.entity_id
_entity_poly.type
_entity_poly.pdbx_seq_one_letter_code
_entity_poly.pdbx_strand_id
1 'polypeptide(L)'
;MLLSAVKQTPSGLLKKVLELPEGSTVGDALRALNWQKTEEIGLSIYGRRCKEEDLLKDGDRIELTEPLRIDPKEARRLRALNKPLLATRGRKHAK
;
A
#
# COMPACT_ATOMS: atom_id res chain seq x y z
N MET A 1 -2.97 18.02 -11.44
CA MET A 1 -2.39 17.67 -10.13
C MET A 1 -1.31 16.63 -10.34
N LEU A 2 -0.11 16.86 -9.83
CA LEU A 2 1.03 15.96 -9.86
C LEU A 2 1.01 15.07 -8.61
N LEU A 3 1.05 13.76 -8.83
CA LEU A 3 0.86 12.76 -7.78
C LEU A 3 1.97 11.72 -7.83
N SER A 4 2.11 10.98 -6.73
CA SER A 4 2.93 9.77 -6.70
C SER A 4 2.12 8.56 -6.25
N ALA A 5 2.52 7.38 -6.71
CA ALA A 5 1.90 6.13 -6.33
C ALA A 5 2.98 5.08 -6.06
N VAL A 6 2.80 4.31 -4.99
CA VAL A 6 3.70 3.22 -4.62
C VAL A 6 2.91 1.94 -4.40
N LYS A 7 3.46 0.82 -4.87
CA LYS A 7 2.87 -0.50 -4.69
C LYS A 7 3.94 -1.48 -4.25
N GLN A 8 3.69 -2.15 -3.13
CA GLN A 8 4.52 -3.27 -2.70
C GLN A 8 4.27 -4.48 -3.60
N THR A 9 5.34 -5.16 -4.00
CA THR A 9 5.32 -6.41 -4.77
C THR A 9 6.24 -7.42 -4.11
N PRO A 10 6.11 -8.72 -4.41
CA PRO A 10 7.09 -9.72 -3.94
C PRO A 10 8.54 -9.42 -4.34
N SER A 11 8.74 -8.72 -5.47
CA SER A 11 10.05 -8.34 -5.99
C SER A 11 10.58 -7.00 -5.45
N GLY A 12 9.79 -6.24 -4.68
CA GLY A 12 10.23 -4.97 -4.10
C GLY A 12 9.14 -3.90 -4.09
N LEU A 13 9.54 -2.65 -4.33
CA LEU A 13 8.64 -1.50 -4.32
C LEU A 13 8.56 -0.88 -5.71
N LEU A 14 7.37 -0.88 -6.31
CA LEU A 14 7.09 -0.16 -7.54
C LEU A 14 6.71 1.30 -7.21
N LYS A 15 7.30 2.26 -7.92
CA LYS A 15 7.00 3.70 -7.79
C LYS A 15 6.59 4.27 -9.14
N LYS A 16 5.57 5.11 -9.15
CA LYS A 16 5.09 5.84 -10.33
C LYS A 16 4.75 7.28 -9.96
N VAL A 17 4.91 8.16 -10.94
CA VAL A 17 4.44 9.53 -10.92
C VAL A 17 3.36 9.64 -12.00
N LEU A 18 2.31 10.38 -11.74
CA LEU A 18 1.20 10.59 -12.66
C LEU A 18 0.60 11.97 -12.49
N GLU A 19 0.04 12.50 -13.57
CA GLU A 19 -0.72 13.73 -13.57
C GLU A 19 -2.19 13.40 -13.81
N LEU A 20 -3.06 13.98 -12.99
CA LEU A 20 -4.51 13.83 -13.11
C LEU A 20 -5.22 15.19 -13.03
N PRO A 21 -6.41 15.33 -13.65
CA PRO A 21 -7.26 16.51 -13.49
C PRO A 21 -7.64 16.75 -12.03
N GLU A 22 -7.83 18.01 -11.65
CA GLU A 22 -8.39 18.37 -10.35
C GLU A 22 -9.76 17.71 -10.14
N GLY A 23 -10.04 17.27 -8.91
CA GLY A 23 -11.24 16.52 -8.57
C GLY A 23 -11.19 15.02 -8.89
N SER A 24 -10.05 14.51 -9.38
CA SER A 24 -9.84 13.07 -9.55
C SER A 24 -9.82 12.32 -8.23
N THR A 25 -10.29 11.08 -8.24
CA THR A 25 -10.34 10.18 -7.07
C THR A 25 -9.16 9.22 -7.01
N VAL A 26 -8.96 8.57 -5.86
CA VAL A 26 -7.99 7.46 -5.73
C VAL A 26 -8.25 6.38 -6.79
N GLY A 27 -9.51 6.03 -7.06
CA GLY A 27 -9.90 5.05 -8.06
C GLY A 27 -9.52 5.46 -9.49
N ASP A 28 -9.59 6.75 -9.84
CA ASP A 28 -9.09 7.27 -11.12
C ASP A 28 -7.59 7.02 -11.28
N ALA A 29 -6.82 7.28 -10.23
CA ALA A 29 -5.38 7.04 -10.22
C ALA A 29 -5.04 5.55 -10.36
N LEU A 30 -5.77 4.67 -9.67
CA LEU A 30 -5.57 3.21 -9.80
C LEU A 30 -5.86 2.73 -11.23
N ARG A 31 -6.95 3.23 -11.85
CA ARG A 31 -7.27 2.94 -13.25
C ARG A 31 -6.19 3.44 -14.21
N ALA A 32 -5.70 4.66 -14.04
CA ALA A 32 -4.64 5.23 -14.88
C ALA A 32 -3.33 4.42 -14.80
N LEU A 33 -3.03 3.83 -13.63
CA LEU A 33 -1.86 2.99 -13.42
C LEU A 33 -2.06 1.52 -13.78
N ASN A 34 -3.29 1.14 -14.16
CA ASN A 34 -3.72 -0.25 -14.32
C ASN A 34 -3.40 -1.10 -13.07
N TRP A 35 -3.58 -0.52 -11.87
CA TRP A 35 -3.39 -1.18 -10.59
C TRP A 35 -4.73 -1.62 -10.01
N GLN A 36 -4.76 -2.82 -9.44
CA GLN A 36 -5.95 -3.38 -8.81
C GLN A 36 -5.75 -3.45 -7.30
N LYS A 37 -6.82 -3.13 -6.56
CA LYS A 37 -6.92 -3.30 -5.12
C LYS A 37 -7.85 -4.47 -4.82
N THR A 38 -7.33 -5.49 -4.13
CA THR A 38 -8.12 -6.59 -3.57
C THR A 38 -8.46 -6.29 -2.11
N GLU A 39 -9.31 -7.10 -1.47
CA GLU A 39 -9.66 -6.90 -0.05
C GLU A 39 -8.47 -7.03 0.91
N GLU A 40 -7.45 -7.82 0.53
CA GLU A 40 -6.27 -8.03 1.36
C GLU A 40 -5.23 -6.90 1.24
N ILE A 41 -5.30 -6.10 0.16
CA ILE A 41 -4.37 -5.00 -0.09
C ILE A 41 -4.87 -3.75 0.63
N GLY A 42 -4.02 -3.20 1.50
CA GLY A 42 -4.25 -1.91 2.13
C GLY A 42 -4.13 -0.77 1.12
N LEU A 43 -5.04 0.21 1.21
CA LEU A 43 -5.04 1.42 0.41
C LEU A 43 -4.95 2.64 1.34
N SER A 44 -4.00 3.53 1.06
CA SER A 44 -3.80 4.72 1.88
C SER A 44 -3.20 5.90 1.09
N ILE A 45 -3.39 7.10 1.62
CA ILE A 45 -2.66 8.30 1.22
C ILE A 45 -1.73 8.68 2.37
N TYR A 46 -0.42 8.70 2.15
CA TYR A 46 0.59 8.97 3.19
C TYR A 46 0.34 8.18 4.51
N GLY A 47 0.08 6.87 4.41
CA GLY A 47 -0.20 6.00 5.54
C GLY A 47 -1.58 6.17 6.21
N ARG A 48 -2.42 7.11 5.77
CA ARG A 48 -3.80 7.25 6.22
C ARG A 48 -4.73 6.44 5.32
N ARG A 49 -5.49 5.51 5.91
CA ARG A 49 -6.45 4.68 5.16
C ARG A 49 -7.39 5.56 4.36
N CYS A 50 -7.59 5.21 3.10
CA CYS A 50 -8.52 5.87 2.19
C CYS A 50 -9.34 4.83 1.42
N LYS A 51 -10.38 5.33 0.76
CA LYS A 51 -11.22 4.57 -0.16
C LYS A 51 -10.94 4.98 -1.60
N GLU A 52 -11.43 4.20 -2.55
CA GLU A 52 -11.28 4.51 -3.97
C GLU A 52 -12.05 5.78 -4.37
N GLU A 53 -13.09 6.14 -3.62
CA GLU A 53 -13.92 7.32 -3.87
C GLU A 53 -13.34 8.61 -3.27
N ASP A 54 -12.29 8.51 -2.45
CA ASP A 54 -11.70 9.69 -1.82
C ASP A 54 -11.02 10.59 -2.87
N LEU A 55 -11.27 11.90 -2.77
CA LEU A 55 -10.68 12.90 -3.67
C LEU A 55 -9.18 13.07 -3.41
N LEU A 56 -8.42 13.19 -4.49
CA LEU A 56 -6.99 13.45 -4.45
C LEU A 56 -6.71 14.95 -4.44
N LYS A 57 -5.59 15.30 -3.80
CA LYS A 57 -5.00 16.64 -3.84
C LYS A 57 -3.64 16.60 -4.50
N ASP A 58 -3.22 17.74 -5.02
CA ASP A 58 -1.88 17.90 -5.57
C ASP A 58 -0.81 17.48 -4.55
N GLY A 59 0.17 16.70 -5.00
CA GLY A 59 1.23 16.14 -4.16
C GLY A 59 0.85 14.89 -3.35
N ASP A 60 -0.39 14.37 -3.45
CA ASP A 60 -0.75 13.14 -2.75
C ASP A 60 0.10 11.94 -3.19
N ARG A 61 0.42 11.08 -2.21
CA ARG A 61 1.02 9.77 -2.46
C ARG A 61 0.07 8.65 -2.10
N ILE A 62 -0.36 7.91 -3.12
CA ILE A 62 -1.18 6.72 -2.99
C ILE A 62 -0.28 5.51 -2.69
N GLU A 63 -0.65 4.68 -1.73
CA GLU A 63 0.13 3.54 -1.28
C GLU A 63 -0.73 2.26 -1.27
N LEU A 64 -0.29 1.24 -2.02
CA LEU A 64 -0.83 -0.12 -1.98
C LEU A 64 0.13 -1.02 -1.19
N THR A 65 -0.35 -1.56 -0.07
CA THR A 65 0.47 -2.35 0.87
C THR A 65 -0.06 -3.77 1.01
N GLU A 66 0.85 -4.74 0.98
CA GLU A 66 0.53 -6.16 1.17
C GLU A 66 0.22 -6.45 2.65
N PRO A 67 -0.60 -7.48 2.93
CA PRO A 67 -0.87 -7.89 4.30
C PRO A 67 0.40 -8.37 5.00
N LEU A 68 0.48 -8.15 6.31
CA LEU A 68 1.59 -8.64 7.11
C LEU A 68 1.61 -10.16 7.14
N ARG A 69 2.73 -10.75 6.69
CA ARG A 69 2.96 -12.20 6.67
C ARG A 69 3.50 -12.77 7.97
N ILE A 70 3.85 -11.92 8.93
CA ILE A 70 4.37 -12.28 10.25
C ILE A 70 4.12 -11.08 11.17
N ASP A 71 3.92 -11.32 12.46
CA ASP A 71 3.83 -10.24 13.43
C ASP A 71 5.11 -9.37 13.40
N PRO A 72 5.02 -8.03 13.38
CA PRO A 72 6.20 -7.17 13.29
C PRO A 72 7.20 -7.34 14.46
N LYS A 73 6.72 -7.64 15.67
CA LYS A 73 7.61 -7.89 16.82
C LYS A 73 8.34 -9.21 16.63
N GLU A 74 7.64 -10.24 16.15
CA GLU A 74 8.26 -11.52 15.84
C GLU A 74 9.27 -11.39 14.70
N ALA A 75 8.93 -10.68 13.63
CA ALA A 75 9.85 -10.40 12.54
C ALA A 75 11.13 -9.70 13.02
N ARG A 76 10.99 -8.73 13.93
CA ARG A 76 12.12 -8.04 14.56
C ARG A 76 12.95 -9.00 15.42
N ARG A 77 12.31 -9.87 16.21
CA ARG A 77 13.00 -10.89 17.02
C ARG A 77 13.81 -11.85 16.16
N LEU A 78 13.24 -12.37 15.08
CA LEU A 78 13.92 -13.29 14.16
C LEU A 78 15.11 -12.63 13.47
N ARG A 79 14.97 -11.37 13.02
CA ARG A 79 16.09 -10.60 12.46
C ARG A 79 17.24 -10.43 13.46
N ALA A 80 16.95 -10.11 14.72
CA ALA A 80 17.98 -9.99 15.75
C ALA A 80 18.71 -11.31 16.05
N LEU A 81 18.03 -12.45 15.86
CA LEU A 81 18.59 -13.78 16.02
C LEU A 81 19.23 -14.36 14.75
N ASN A 82 19.32 -13.59 13.66
CA ASN A 82 19.71 -14.06 12.31
C ASN A 82 18.94 -15.30 11.84
N LYS A 83 17.68 -15.44 12.28
CA LYS A 83 16.80 -16.54 11.86
C LYS A 83 15.98 -16.14 10.64
N PRO A 84 15.70 -17.08 9.71
CA PRO A 84 14.84 -16.81 8.57
C PRO A 84 13.43 -16.44 9.03
N LEU A 85 12.80 -15.50 8.32
CA LEU A 85 11.38 -15.18 8.51
C LEU A 85 10.55 -16.35 7.98
N LEU A 86 10.12 -17.25 8.87
CA LEU A 86 9.14 -18.28 8.54
C LEU A 86 7.80 -17.58 8.25
N ALA A 87 7.21 -17.83 7.08
CA ALA A 87 5.96 -17.21 6.67
C ALA A 87 4.78 -17.80 7.46
N THR A 88 4.34 -17.11 8.51
CA THR A 88 3.12 -17.43 9.27
C THR A 88 2.17 -16.24 9.23
N ARG A 89 1.13 -16.33 8.38
CA ARG A 89 0.10 -15.29 8.17
C ARG A 89 -0.16 -14.49 9.45
N GLY A 90 0.10 -13.18 9.39
CA GLY A 90 -0.07 -12.28 10.53
C GLY A 90 -1.50 -12.33 11.06
N ARG A 91 -1.67 -12.07 12.36
CA ARG A 91 -3.00 -12.02 12.98
C ARG A 91 -3.84 -10.96 12.25
N LYS A 92 -5.02 -11.35 11.78
CA LYS A 92 -6.05 -10.38 11.39
C LYS A 92 -6.42 -9.61 12.66
N HIS A 93 -6.32 -8.29 12.65
CA HIS A 93 -7.01 -7.51 13.67
C HIS A 93 -8.51 -7.78 13.49
N ALA A 94 -9.09 -8.53 14.43
CA ALA A 94 -10.53 -8.60 14.56
C ALA A 94 -11.06 -7.17 14.77
N LYS A 95 -12.14 -6.85 14.05
CA LYS A 95 -12.90 -5.62 14.26
C LYS A 95 -13.40 -5.54 15.69
#